data_AF-A0A7E6EIU0-F1
#
_entry.id   AF-A0A7E6EIU0-F1
#
_cell.length_a   1.000
_cell.length_b   1.000
_cell.length_c   1.000
_cell.angle_alpha   90.00
_cell.angle_beta   90.00
_cell.angle_gamma   90.00
#
_symmetry.space_group_name_H-M   'P 1'
#
loop_
_entity.id
_entity.type
_entity.pdbx_description
1 polymer ?
#
loop_
_entity_poly.entity_id
_entity_poly.type
_entity_poly.pdbx_seq_one_letter_code
_entity_poly.pdbx_strand_id
1 'polypeptide(L)'
;MLRRNYLQIIFLFYISLTFGNGLEYLKYFMKVPNCAPKDGKTLMTLDVDAFHCSKSCFETSACKSFMSRTVSPSCMLYEEDSTERMLIKEYNTHFYQLRRSEPTKYRDGKQFEYFCVYFIP
;
A
#
# COMPACT_ATOMS: atom_id res chain seq x y z
N MET A 1 4.53 26.78 37.87
CA MET A 1 4.94 25.51 37.23
C MET A 1 3.79 24.78 36.50
N LEU A 2 2.82 25.47 35.86
CA LEU A 2 1.70 24.81 35.13
C LEU A 2 1.83 24.83 33.60
N ARG A 3 2.70 25.66 33.02
CA ARG A 3 2.76 25.90 31.56
C ARG A 3 3.48 24.79 30.78
N ARG A 4 4.30 23.96 31.44
CA ARG A 4 5.18 22.95 30.81
C ARG A 4 4.47 21.61 30.54
N ASN A 5 3.45 21.26 31.32
CA ASN A 5 2.66 20.04 31.14
C ASN A 5 1.66 20.13 29.99
N TYR A 6 1.13 21.33 29.71
CA TYR A 6 0.11 21.51 28.66
C TYR A 6 0.67 21.29 27.25
N LEU A 7 1.90 21.74 26.99
CA LEU A 7 2.58 21.52 25.70
C LEU A 7 2.88 20.03 25.44
N GLN A 8 3.27 19.28 26.48
CA GLN A 8 3.56 17.85 26.32
C GLN A 8 2.30 17.04 26.02
N ILE A 9 1.16 17.37 26.64
CA ILE A 9 -0.11 16.70 26.40
C ILE A 9 -0.62 17.00 24.98
N ILE A 10 -0.52 18.25 24.52
CA ILE A 10 -0.86 18.60 23.13
C ILE A 10 0.04 17.87 22.13
N PHE A 11 1.34 17.80 22.39
CA PHE A 11 2.30 17.11 21.52
C PHE A 11 2.01 15.60 21.42
N LEU A 12 1.67 14.94 22.54
CA LEU A 12 1.28 13.54 22.57
C LEU A 12 -0.06 13.29 21.86
N PHE A 13 -1.02 14.20 21.98
CA PHE A 13 -2.27 14.14 21.20
C PHE A 13 -2.03 14.31 19.70
N TYR A 14 -1.14 15.22 19.31
CA TYR A 14 -0.80 15.46 17.90
C TYR A 14 -0.10 14.26 17.25
N ILE A 15 0.81 13.61 17.97
CA ILE A 15 1.44 12.36 17.55
C ILE A 15 0.38 11.24 17.42
N SER A 16 -0.57 11.17 18.36
CA SER A 16 -1.62 10.15 18.32
C SER A 16 -2.60 10.34 17.14
N LEU A 17 -2.91 11.59 16.78
CA LEU A 17 -3.79 11.94 15.64
C LEU A 17 -3.13 11.73 14.27
N THR A 18 -1.80 11.85 14.20
CA THR A 18 -1.05 11.65 12.94
C THR A 18 -0.73 10.18 12.69
N PHE A 19 -0.42 9.40 13.73
CA PHE A 19 -0.17 7.95 13.58
C PHE A 19 -1.46 7.11 13.45
N GLY A 20 -2.60 7.60 13.93
CA GLY A 20 -3.86 6.83 13.96
C GLY A 20 -4.57 6.62 12.62
N ASN A 21 -4.33 7.47 11.61
CA ASN A 21 -5.18 7.50 10.42
C ASN A 21 -4.76 6.50 9.32
N GLY A 22 -3.46 6.28 9.08
CA GLY A 22 -3.02 5.41 7.98
C GLY A 22 -3.25 3.92 8.22
N LEU A 23 -3.20 3.47 9.48
CA LEU A 23 -3.50 2.09 9.87
C LEU A 23 -4.95 1.69 9.57
N GLU A 24 -5.88 2.64 9.66
CA GLU A 24 -7.29 2.38 9.39
C GLU A 24 -7.54 1.94 7.95
N TYR A 25 -6.80 2.52 6.99
CA TYR A 25 -6.99 2.23 5.58
C TYR A 25 -6.27 0.97 5.13
N LEU A 26 -5.11 0.68 5.73
CA LEU A 26 -4.28 -0.47 5.35
C LEU A 26 -5.05 -1.80 5.45
N LYS A 27 -6.03 -1.92 6.37
CA LYS A 27 -6.88 -3.12 6.53
C LYS A 27 -7.70 -3.47 5.28
N TYR A 28 -7.96 -2.51 4.40
CA TYR A 28 -8.69 -2.71 3.16
C TYR A 28 -7.83 -3.24 2.02
N PHE A 29 -6.52 -3.35 2.23
CA PHE A 29 -5.57 -3.84 1.24
C PHE A 29 -5.15 -5.28 1.53
N MET A 30 -4.89 -6.03 0.47
CA MET A 30 -4.15 -7.29 0.51
C MET A 30 -2.69 -6.99 0.23
N LYS A 31 -1.80 -7.48 1.09
CA LYS A 31 -0.36 -7.33 0.95
C LYS A 31 0.23 -8.53 0.23
N VAL A 32 1.01 -8.28 -0.82
CA VAL A 32 1.87 -9.26 -1.47
C VAL A 32 3.34 -8.87 -1.19
N PRO A 33 4.05 -9.61 -0.32
CA PRO A 33 5.40 -9.25 0.07
C PRO A 33 6.40 -9.51 -1.08
N ASN A 34 7.46 -8.70 -1.13
CA ASN A 34 8.58 -8.81 -2.08
C ASN A 34 8.14 -8.83 -3.55
N CYS A 35 7.21 -7.93 -3.87
CA CYS A 35 6.52 -7.90 -5.14
C CYS A 35 6.38 -6.45 -5.64
N ALA A 36 6.47 -6.26 -6.94
CA ALA A 36 6.18 -5.02 -7.65
C ALA A 36 5.43 -5.32 -8.96
N PRO A 37 4.59 -4.41 -9.48
CA PRO A 37 4.06 -4.56 -10.83
C PRO A 37 5.20 -4.50 -11.84
N LYS A 38 5.22 -5.40 -12.83
CA LYS A 38 6.24 -5.42 -13.89
C LYS A 38 6.29 -4.10 -14.66
N ASP A 39 5.10 -3.63 -15.01
CA ASP A 39 4.79 -2.38 -15.67
C ASP A 39 3.46 -1.90 -15.10
N GLY A 40 3.27 -0.59 -14.96
CA GLY A 40 2.01 -0.06 -14.45
C GLY A 40 1.87 1.42 -14.72
N LYS A 41 0.62 1.87 -14.91
CA LYS A 41 0.33 3.30 -15.01
C LYS A 41 0.39 3.93 -13.61
N THR A 42 1.51 4.56 -13.30
CA THR A 42 1.70 5.29 -12.04
C THR A 42 0.81 6.52 -12.01
N LEU A 43 -0.05 6.60 -11.00
CA LEU A 43 -0.85 7.78 -10.68
C LEU A 43 0.00 8.86 -10.03
N MET A 44 0.77 8.45 -9.02
CA MET A 44 1.48 9.36 -8.14
C MET A 44 2.63 8.61 -7.45
N THR A 45 3.71 9.34 -7.19
CA THR A 45 4.80 8.90 -6.32
C THR A 45 4.81 9.78 -5.09
N LEU A 46 4.93 9.17 -3.92
CA LEU A 46 4.87 9.85 -2.62
C LEU A 46 6.05 9.40 -1.75
N ASP A 47 6.71 10.35 -1.10
CA ASP A 47 7.80 10.07 -0.14
C ASP A 47 7.25 9.82 1.25
N VAL A 48 6.41 8.79 1.37
CA VAL A 48 5.70 8.41 2.59
C VAL A 48 5.75 6.90 2.82
N ASP A 49 5.42 6.47 4.04
CA ASP A 49 5.33 5.05 4.38
C ASP A 49 4.06 4.37 3.83
N ALA A 50 3.97 3.05 3.99
CA ALA A 50 2.82 2.27 3.55
C ALA A 50 1.49 2.70 4.21
N PHE A 51 1.52 3.22 5.45
CA PHE A 51 0.30 3.64 6.15
C PHE A 51 -0.30 4.88 5.49
N HIS A 52 0.50 5.91 5.26
CA HIS A 52 0.08 7.13 4.57
C HIS A 52 -0.22 6.87 3.10
N CYS A 53 0.51 5.94 2.47
CA CYS A 53 0.24 5.51 1.11
C CYS A 53 -1.14 4.83 0.98
N SER A 54 -1.52 3.98 1.94
CA SER A 54 -2.82 3.31 1.94
C SER A 54 -3.98 4.28 2.07
N LYS A 55 -3.83 5.33 2.89
CA LYS A 55 -4.80 6.42 2.99
C LYS A 55 -4.92 7.16 1.66
N SER A 56 -3.79 7.59 1.10
CA SER A 56 -3.75 8.35 -0.16
C SER A 56 -4.38 7.56 -1.31
N CYS A 57 -4.09 6.26 -1.39
CA CYS A 57 -4.72 5.38 -2.38
C CYS A 57 -6.23 5.25 -2.12
N PHE A 58 -6.66 4.99 -0.89
CA PHE A 58 -8.07 4.81 -0.58
C PHE A 58 -8.93 6.05 -0.87
N GLU A 59 -8.38 7.25 -0.64
CA GLU A 59 -9.05 8.53 -0.90
C GLU A 59 -9.00 8.93 -2.40
N THR A 60 -8.09 8.32 -3.18
CA THR A 60 -7.95 8.58 -4.62
C THR A 60 -8.87 7.64 -5.40
N SER A 61 -9.92 8.18 -6.04
CA SER A 61 -10.94 7.39 -6.74
C SER A 61 -10.40 6.45 -7.83
N ALA A 62 -9.31 6.83 -8.50
CA ALA A 62 -8.69 6.02 -9.54
C ALA A 62 -7.71 4.97 -9.01
N CYS A 63 -7.33 5.02 -7.72
CA CYS A 63 -6.29 4.13 -7.19
C CYS A 63 -6.85 2.74 -6.86
N LYS A 64 -6.29 1.71 -7.47
CA LYS A 64 -6.64 0.30 -7.18
C LYS A 64 -5.58 -0.42 -6.35
N SER A 65 -4.32 -0.02 -6.53
CA SER A 65 -3.19 -0.62 -5.83
C SER A 65 -2.07 0.39 -5.57
N PHE A 66 -1.15 0.03 -4.69
CA PHE A 66 0.07 0.77 -4.45
C PHE A 66 1.24 -0.16 -4.14
N MET A 67 2.44 0.36 -4.30
CA MET A 67 3.69 -0.28 -3.96
C MET A 67 4.41 0.57 -2.93
N SER A 68 4.95 -0.04 -1.88
CA SER A 68 5.77 0.64 -0.87
C SER A 68 7.15 0.01 -0.79
N ARG A 69 8.20 0.83 -0.75
CA ARG A 69 9.55 0.38 -0.37
C ARG A 69 9.60 0.14 1.13
N THR A 70 10.42 -0.83 1.56
CA THR A 70 10.59 -1.20 2.98
C THR A 70 11.80 -0.52 3.61
N VAL A 71 12.78 -0.12 2.81
CA VAL A 71 14.05 0.47 3.26
C VAL A 71 14.05 2.00 3.24
N SER A 72 13.04 2.61 2.61
CA SER A 72 12.91 4.06 2.48
C SER A 72 11.43 4.44 2.41
N PRO A 73 11.02 5.61 2.95
CA PRO A 73 9.67 6.13 2.77
C PRO A 73 9.49 6.56 1.32
N SER A 74 9.00 5.64 0.50
CA SER A 74 8.71 5.88 -0.91
C SER A 74 7.63 4.90 -1.34
N CYS A 75 6.58 5.43 -1.95
CA CYS A 75 5.47 4.65 -2.44
C CYS A 75 4.97 5.16 -3.79
N MET A 76 4.34 4.26 -4.55
CA MET A 76 3.78 4.54 -5.87
C MET A 76 2.33 4.04 -5.91
N LEU A 77 1.41 4.89 -6.34
CA LEU A 77 -0.01 4.60 -6.53
C LEU A 77 -0.26 4.18 -7.99
N TYR A 78 -1.18 3.26 -8.22
CA TYR A 78 -1.50 2.74 -9.56
C TYR A 78 -3.01 2.71 -9.82
N GLU A 79 -3.40 2.95 -11.07
CA GLU A 79 -4.79 2.76 -11.56
C GLU A 79 -5.18 1.30 -11.76
N GLU A 80 -4.19 0.41 -11.64
CA GLU A 80 -4.27 -1.00 -12.01
C GLU A 80 -3.94 -1.87 -10.79
N ASP A 81 -4.37 -3.12 -10.80
CA ASP A 81 -4.07 -4.10 -9.73
C ASP A 81 -3.51 -5.41 -10.31
N SER A 82 -3.36 -6.44 -9.48
CA SER A 82 -2.79 -7.72 -9.93
C SER A 82 -3.68 -8.55 -10.87
N THR A 83 -4.95 -8.15 -11.06
CA THR A 83 -5.84 -8.75 -12.08
C THR A 83 -5.54 -8.20 -13.48
N GLU A 84 -5.02 -6.98 -13.54
CA GLU A 84 -4.68 -6.27 -14.78
C GLU A 84 -3.19 -6.33 -15.09
N ARG A 85 -2.34 -6.45 -14.06
CA ARG A 85 -0.88 -6.42 -14.18
C ARG A 85 -0.21 -7.60 -13.50
N MET A 86 0.79 -8.16 -14.19
CA MET A 86 1.64 -9.20 -13.63
C MET A 86 2.53 -8.61 -12.53
N LEU A 87 2.57 -9.28 -11.38
CA LEU A 87 3.51 -8.99 -10.32
C LEU A 87 4.80 -9.77 -10.51
N ILE A 88 5.93 -9.07 -10.44
CA ILE A 88 7.27 -9.65 -10.42
C ILE A 88 7.86 -9.58 -9.04
N LYS A 89 8.81 -10.48 -8.77
CA LYS A 89 9.55 -10.47 -7.52
C LYS A 89 10.47 -9.26 -7.47
N GLU A 90 10.31 -8.43 -6.44
CA GLU A 90 11.13 -7.25 -6.19
C GLU A 90 11.43 -7.18 -4.68
N TYR A 91 12.70 -7.31 -4.33
CA TYR A 91 13.12 -7.27 -2.92
C TYR A 91 12.97 -5.85 -2.36
N ASN A 92 12.84 -5.74 -1.04
CA ASN A 92 12.67 -4.47 -0.33
C ASN A 92 11.42 -3.67 -0.74
N THR A 93 10.43 -4.36 -1.30
CA THR A 93 9.22 -3.76 -1.82
C THR A 93 8.01 -4.63 -1.48
N HIS A 94 6.87 -4.00 -1.22
CA HIS A 94 5.61 -4.66 -0.95
C HIS A 94 4.52 -4.08 -1.83
N PHE A 95 3.78 -4.96 -2.49
CA PHE A 95 2.61 -4.59 -3.27
C PHE A 95 1.35 -4.70 -2.42
N TYR A 96 0.44 -3.76 -2.57
CA TYR A 96 -0.82 -3.67 -1.84
C TYR A 96 -1.96 -3.38 -2.81
N GLN A 97 -3.02 -4.16 -2.80
CA GLN A 97 -4.20 -3.91 -3.63
C GLN A 97 -5.48 -3.94 -2.83
N LEU A 98 -6.49 -3.17 -3.22
CA LEU A 98 -7.77 -3.13 -2.52
C LEU A 98 -8.42 -4.53 -2.52
N ARG A 99 -9.02 -4.94 -1.39
CA ARG A 99 -9.79 -6.20 -1.30
C ARG A 99 -11.06 -6.22 -2.17
N ARG A 100 -11.50 -5.05 -2.64
CA ARG A 100 -12.73 -4.86 -3.43
C ARG A 100 -12.56 -5.13 -4.92
N SER A 101 -11.32 -5.25 -5.41
CA SER A 101 -11.10 -5.81 -6.74
C SER A 101 -11.52 -7.27 -6.67
N GLU A 102 -12.70 -7.61 -7.20
CA GLU A 102 -13.13 -9.00 -7.33
C GLU A 102 -11.98 -9.81 -7.95
N PRO A 103 -11.69 -11.03 -7.45
CA PRO A 103 -10.69 -11.88 -8.07
C PRO A 103 -11.15 -12.24 -9.49
N THR A 104 -10.81 -11.42 -10.47
CA THR A 104 -11.24 -11.61 -11.85
C THR A 104 -10.29 -12.59 -12.53
N LYS A 105 -10.58 -13.86 -12.29
CA LYS A 105 -10.66 -15.00 -13.24
C LYS A 105 -10.10 -16.27 -12.61
N TYR A 106 -11.02 -17.15 -12.24
CA TYR A 106 -10.77 -18.58 -12.20
C TYR A 106 -10.16 -19.01 -13.54
N ARG A 107 -8.91 -19.45 -13.52
CA ARG A 107 -8.35 -20.34 -14.53
C ARG A 107 -8.14 -21.68 -13.81
N ASP A 108 -8.89 -22.70 -14.23
CA ASP A 108 -8.76 -24.09 -13.77
C ASP A 108 -9.03 -24.40 -12.28
N GLY A 109 -10.02 -23.77 -11.66
CA GLY A 109 -10.58 -24.24 -10.37
C GLY A 109 -9.62 -24.20 -9.17
N LYS A 110 -8.49 -23.50 -9.28
CA LYS A 110 -7.55 -23.27 -8.17
C LYS A 110 -7.64 -21.84 -7.68
N GLN A 111 -7.80 -21.70 -6.36
CA GLN A 111 -7.68 -20.43 -5.65
C GLN A 111 -6.25 -19.90 -5.88
N PHE A 112 -6.12 -18.79 -6.61
CA PHE A 112 -4.82 -18.11 -6.73
C PHE A 112 -4.52 -17.45 -5.39
N GLU A 113 -3.64 -18.08 -4.61
CA GLU A 113 -2.80 -17.33 -3.68
C GLU A 113 -2.01 -16.31 -4.51
N TYR A 114 -2.09 -15.03 -4.14
CA TYR A 114 -1.44 -13.93 -4.86
C TYR A 114 0.08 -14.09 -4.78
N PHE A 115 0.68 -14.75 -5.76
CA PHE A 115 2.12 -15.01 -5.82
C PHE A 115 2.82 -14.08 -6.80
N CYS A 116 4.03 -13.66 -6.45
CA CYS A 116 4.96 -13.07 -7.40
C CYS A 116 5.34 -14.13 -8.44
N VAL A 117 5.23 -13.82 -9.73
CA VAL A 117 5.65 -14.75 -10.78
C VAL A 117 7.17 -14.66 -10.93
N TYR A 118 7.85 -15.81 -11.00
CA TYR A 118 9.27 -15.88 -11.31
C TYR A 118 9.48 -15.50 -12.78
N PHE A 119 10.23 -14.44 -13.02
CA PHE A 119 10.82 -14.20 -14.33
C PHE A 119 12.19 -14.88 -14.35
N ILE A 120 12.30 -15.99 -15.07
CA ILE A 120 13.59 -16.58 -15.44
C ILE A 120 13.90 -15.98 -16.83
N PRO A 121 14.95 -15.17 -16.98
CA PRO A 121 15.31 -14.54 -18.25
C PRO A 121 15.67 -15.57 -19.32
#